data_AF-A0A0V0WZ09-F1
#
_entry.id   AF-A0A0V0WZ09-F1
#
_cell.length_a   1.000
_cell.length_b   1.000
_cell.length_c   1.000
_cell.angle_alpha   90.00
_cell.angle_beta   90.00
_cell.angle_gamma   90.00
#
_symmetry.space_group_name_H-M   'P 1'
#
loop_
_entity.id
_entity.type
_entity.pdbx_description
1 polymer ?
#
loop_
_entity_poly.entity_id
_entity_poly.type
_entity_poly.pdbx_seq_one_letter_code
_entity_poly.pdbx_strand_id
1 'polypeptide(L)' 'MLGRRENPGEHEAMRKMKNEFMVNWDGLRTKDKERVIVLGATNRPFDLDEAVIRRLPRRLMVNLPDASNREKILK' A
#
# COMPACT_ATOMS: atom_id res chain seq x y z
N MET A 1 1.02 -5.23 8.44
CA MET A 1 1.00 -3.87 9.01
C MET A 1 -0.13 -2.98 8.52
N LEU A 2 -0.72 -3.15 7.33
CA LEU A 2 -1.86 -2.34 6.85
C LEU A 2 -3.13 -3.17 6.53
N GLY A 3 -3.19 -4.38 7.10
CA GLY A 3 -4.33 -5.28 6.91
C GLY A 3 -5.57 -4.88 7.72
N ARG A 4 -6.70 -5.51 7.40
CA ARG A 4 -8.02 -5.27 8.04
C ARG A 4 -7.93 -5.17 9.57
N ARG A 5 -8.70 -4.24 10.15
CA ARG A 5 -8.73 -3.92 11.59
C ARG A 5 -9.36 -5.00 12.48
N GLU A 6 -10.06 -5.97 11.90
CA GLU A 6 -10.89 -6.95 12.62
C GLU A 6 -10.11 -8.11 13.27
N ASN A 7 -8.80 -8.01 13.46
CA ASN A 7 -8.06 -9.06 14.14
C ASN A 7 -8.12 -8.83 15.67
N PRO A 8 -8.84 -9.66 16.46
CA PRO A 8 -9.02 -9.44 17.90
C PRO A 8 -7.71 -9.60 18.70
N GLY A 9 -6.70 -10.25 18.11
CA GLY A 9 -5.34 -10.37 18.65
C GLY A 9 -4.38 -9.27 18.21
N GLU A 10 -4.85 -8.20 17.55
CA GLU A 10 -3.96 -7.11 17.15
C GLU A 10 -3.51 -6.29 18.36
N HIS A 11 -2.21 -6.32 18.65
CA HIS A 11 -1.59 -5.52 19.70
C HIS A 11 -1.89 -4.02 19.53
N GLU A 12 -2.28 -3.36 20.62
CA GLU A 12 -2.61 -1.93 20.66
C GLU A 12 -1.51 -1.04 20.06
N ALA A 13 -0.24 -1.41 20.27
CA ALA A 13 0.91 -0.73 19.69
C ALA A 13 0.89 -0.71 18.15
N MET A 14 0.49 -1.82 17.51
CA MET A 14 0.36 -1.91 16.05
C MET A 14 -0.77 -1.01 15.54
N ARG A 15 -1.89 -0.94 16.28
CA ARG A 15 -2.99 -0.03 15.95
C ARG A 15 -2.58 1.44 16.05
N LYS A 16 -1.86 1.82 17.11
CA LYS A 16 -1.30 3.17 17.26
C LYS A 16 -0.35 3.52 16.12
N MET A 17 0.58 2.63 15.79
CA MET A 17 1.51 2.82 14.67
C MET A 17 0.78 2.96 13.32
N LYS A 18 -0.25 2.14 13.06
CA LYS A 18 -1.10 2.27 11.87
C LYS A 18 -1.76 3.64 11.81
N ASN A 19 -2.36 4.11 12.90
CA ASN A 19 -3.05 5.40 12.93
C ASN A 19 -2.09 6.56 12.68
N GLU A 20 -0.94 6.58 13.36
CA GLU A 20 0.11 7.58 13.16
C GLU A 20 0.59 7.63 11.71
N PHE A 21 0.82 6.46 11.10
CA PHE A 21 1.20 6.39 9.69
C PHE A 21 0.12 6.99 8.77
N MET A 22 -1.15 6.71 9.02
CA MET A 22 -2.25 7.22 8.20
C MET A 22 -2.45 8.74 8.33
N VAL A 23 -2.25 9.29 9.54
CA VAL A 23 -2.27 10.75 9.78
C VAL A 23 -1.14 11.44 9.02
N ASN A 24 0.08 10.90 9.10
CA ASN A 24 1.23 11.46 8.39
C ASN A 24 1.06 11.37 6.87
N TRP A 25 0.48 10.29 6.34
CA TRP A 25 0.18 10.16 4.91
C TRP A 25 -0.75 11.28 4.44
N ASP A 26 -1.83 11.57 5.15
CA ASP A 26 -2.75 12.66 4.79
C ASP A 26 -2.04 14.03 4.81
N GLY A 27 -1.09 14.21 5.74
CA GLY A 27 -0.23 15.39 5.84
C GLY A 27 0.69 15.63 4.64
N LEU A 28 1.01 14.60 3.84
CA LEU A 28 1.88 14.72 2.66
C LEU A 28 1.31 15.65 1.57
N ARG A 29 0.00 15.92 1.58
CA ARG A 29 -0.67 16.79 0.61
C ARG A 29 -0.72 18.26 1.02
N THR A 30 -0.19 18.61 2.20
CA THR A 30 -0.43 19.93 2.82
C THR A 30 0.60 21.00 2.49
N LYS A 31 1.73 20.65 1.86
CA LYS A 31 2.81 21.58 1.53
C LYS A 31 2.92 21.81 0.02
N ASP A 32 2.68 23.04 -0.42
CA ASP A 32 2.65 23.41 -1.85
C ASP A 32 3.97 23.15 -2.61
N LYS A 33 5.10 23.09 -1.89
CA LYS A 33 6.44 22.91 -2.47
C LYS A 33 6.98 21.49 -2.38
N GLU A 34 6.32 20.57 -1.66
CA GLU A 34 6.76 19.19 -1.49
C GLU A 34 5.77 18.25 -2.19
N ARG A 35 6.20 17.63 -3.29
CA ARG A 35 5.40 16.63 -4.01
C ARG A 35 5.88 15.23 -3.66
N VAL A 36 5.11 14.53 -2.83
CA VAL A 36 5.39 13.15 -2.42
C VAL A 36 4.47 12.18 -3.15
N ILE A 37 5.04 11.08 -3.66
CA ILE A 37 4.28 9.96 -4.24
C ILE A 37 4.52 8.73 -3.36
N VAL A 38 3.43 8.05 -2.99
CA VAL A 38 3.50 6.80 -2.24
C VAL A 38 3.26 5.62 -3.20
N LEU A 39 4.23 4.71 -3.25
CA LEU A 39 4.19 3.48 -4.04
C LEU A 39 4.03 2.29 -3.10
N GLY A 40 2.94 1.54 -3.25
CA GLY A 40 2.68 0.32 -2.48
C GLY A 40 2.87 -0.94 -3.34
N ALA A 41 3.44 -1.99 -2.75
CA ALA A 41 3.54 -3.32 -3.33
C ALA A 41 3.02 -4.37 -2.34
N THR A 42 2.18 -5.30 -2.81
CA THR A 42 1.64 -6.39 -1.98
C THR A 42 1.31 -7.61 -2.84
N ASN A 43 1.57 -8.80 -2.28
CA ASN A 43 1.11 -10.08 -2.84
C ASN A 43 -0.25 -10.51 -2.25
N ARG A 44 -0.84 -9.72 -1.34
CA ARG A 44 -2.13 -9.99 -0.70
C ARG A 44 -3.03 -8.75 -0.77
N PRO A 45 -3.53 -8.37 -1.96
CA PRO A 45 -4.28 -7.13 -2.13
C PRO A 45 -5.63 -7.10 -1.39
N PHE A 46 -6.24 -8.27 -1.17
CA PHE A 46 -7.57 -8.39 -0.55
C PHE A 46 -7.53 -8.31 0.99
N ASP A 47 -6.35 -8.43 1.58
CA ASP A 47 -6.13 -8.37 3.03
C ASP A 47 -6.00 -6.93 3.54
N LEU A 48 -5.88 -5.95 2.63
CA LEU A 48 -5.69 -4.54 2.99
C LEU A 48 -6.96 -3.93 3.60
N ASP A 49 -6.75 -3.02 4.55
CA ASP A 49 -7.81 -2.20 5.12
C ASP A 49 -8.39 -1.21 4.09
N GLU A 50 -9.71 -0.98 4.12
CA GLU A 50 -10.39 -0.10 3.18
C GLU A 50 -9.85 1.34 3.21
N ALA A 51 -9.44 1.84 4.39
CA ALA A 51 -8.89 3.19 4.51
C ALA A 51 -7.55 3.35 3.78
N VAL A 52 -6.78 2.27 3.68
CA VAL A 52 -5.51 2.22 2.93
C VAL A 52 -5.80 2.17 1.44
N ILE A 53 -6.76 1.34 1.02
CA ILE A 53 -7.20 1.24 -0.37
C ILE A 53 -7.66 2.61 -0.89
N ARG A 54 -8.42 3.37 -0.10
CA ARG A 54 -8.87 4.72 -0.46
C ARG A 54 -7.73 5.71 -0.73
N ARG A 55 -6.57 5.53 -0.08
CA ARG A 55 -5.38 6.38 -0.25
C ARG A 55 -4.48 5.94 -1.41
N LEU A 56 -4.77 4.80 -2.03
CA LEU A 56 -4.09 4.26 -3.21
C LEU A 56 -5.07 4.14 -4.39
N PRO A 57 -5.47 5.27 -5.02
CA PRO A 57 -6.50 5.27 -6.05
C PRO A 57 -6.07 4.55 -7.34
N ARG A 58 -4.77 4.53 -7.66
CA ARG A 58 -4.20 3.80 -8.80
C ARG A 58 -3.65 2.46 -8.34
N ARG A 59 -4.17 1.38 -8.92
CA ARG A 59 -3.79 0.00 -8.60
C ARG A 59 -3.57 -0.77 -9.90
N LEU A 60 -2.47 -1.49 -9.99
CA LEU A 60 -2.10 -2.30 -11.14
C LEU A 60 -1.83 -3.73 -10.66
N MET A 61 -2.51 -4.70 -11.27
CA MET A 61 -2.19 -6.11 -11.04
C MET A 61 -1.01 -6.49 -11.94
N VAL A 62 0.06 -6.98 -11.34
CA VAL A 62 1.24 -7.44 -12.07
C VAL A 62 1.09 -8.94 -12.30
N ASN A 63 0.84 -9.32 -13.55
CA ASN A 63 0.74 -10.72 -13.95
C ASN A 63 2.12 -11.32 -14.18
N LEU A 64 2.17 -12.66 -14.23
CA LEU A 64 3.37 -13.38 -14.65
C LEU A 64 3.78 -13.00 -16.08
N PRO A 65 5.09 -12.95 -16.39
CA PRO A 65 5.56 -12.61 -17.72
C PRO A 65 5.18 -13.69 -18.74
N ASP A 66 4.67 -13.25 -19.89
CA ASP A 66 4.46 -14.11 -21.07
C ASP A 66 5.79 -14.56 -21.70
N ALA A 67 5.72 -15.41 -22.74
CA ALA A 67 6.90 -15.95 -23.41
C ALA A 67 7.83 -14.87 -23.98
N SER A 68 7.28 -13.81 -24.60
CA SER A 68 8.07 -12.73 -25.17
C SER A 68 8.76 -11.91 -24.08
N ASN A 69 8.06 -11.62 -22.99
CA ASN A 69 8.61 -10.92 -21.85
C ASN A 69 9.66 -11.76 -21.12
N ARG A 70 9.48 -13.08 -20.99
CA ARG A 70 10.51 -13.99 -20.46
C ARG A 70 11.77 -14.00 -21.33
N GLU A 71 11.63 -14.02 -22.65
CA GLU A 71 12.79 -13.93 -23.55
C GLU A 71 13.56 -12.63 -23.34
N LYS A 72 12.87 -11.49 -23.17
CA LYS A 72 13.51 -10.20 -22.86
C LYS A 72 14.20 -10.15 -21.50
N ILE A 73 13.73 -10.92 -20.52
CA ILE A 73 14.34 -11.00 -19.19
C ILE A 73 15.63 -11.83 -19.22
N LEU A 74 15.67 -12.86 -20.07
CA LEU A 74 16.80 -13.81 -20.15
C LEU A 74 17.88 -13.39 -21.16
N LYS A 75 17.55 -12.46 -22.07
CA LYS A 75 18.53 -11.79 -22.94
C LYS A 75 19.25 -10.68 -22.18
#